data_AF-A0A496RYP9-F1
#
_entry.id   AF-A0A496RYP9-F1
#
_cell.length_a   1.000
_cell.length_b   1.000
_cell.length_c   1.000
_cell.angle_alpha   90.00
_cell.angle_beta   90.00
_cell.angle_gamma   90.00
#
_symmetry.space_group_name_H-M   'P 1'
#
loop_
_entity.id
_entity.type
_entity.pdbx_description
1 polymer ?
#
loop_
_entity_poly.entity_id
_entity_poly.type
_entity_poly.pdbx_seq_one_letter_code
_entity_poly.pdbx_strand_id
1 'polypeptide(L)'
;MRNNSIYIPIFFIAFFLLFTAGASARESVSRRERSVKKADKSAQEGNSDELTELKKQISDMRKQIDKMQKRHETDIRVLKKEIKKLTKAGYAVKKEEADIESLRRLAESESAKEENKEEGEETIFTHGGLALQELNPEISVTGDIVNTCAADEDTDRFDFNFRNLGIHIESYMDPYTRFKAAIPVTTSSTKIGEAYLTRYGVLDDVNLTLGKFRLWVIRRRNLF
;
A
#
# COMPACT_ATOMS: atom_id res chain seq x y z
N MET A 1 68.70 102.94 44.46
CA MET A 1 69.02 102.61 45.87
C MET A 1 67.75 102.55 46.68
N ARG A 2 67.31 101.35 47.07
CA ARG A 2 66.89 101.00 48.44
C ARG A 2 66.39 99.56 48.43
N ASN A 3 67.26 98.70 48.96
CA ASN A 3 66.96 97.35 49.40
C ASN A 3 65.85 97.41 50.45
N ASN A 4 64.94 96.43 50.43
CA ASN A 4 64.36 95.91 51.65
C ASN A 4 64.04 94.43 51.48
N SER A 5 64.93 93.64 52.08
CA SER A 5 64.78 92.25 52.42
C SER A 5 63.69 92.13 53.48
N ILE A 6 62.66 91.31 53.23
CA ILE A 6 61.68 90.94 54.26
C ILE A 6 61.57 89.42 54.28
N TYR A 7 61.92 88.90 55.46
CA TYR A 7 61.89 87.52 55.89
C TYR A 7 60.49 86.90 55.78
N ILE A 8 60.46 85.69 55.25
CA ILE A 8 59.31 84.79 55.18
C ILE A 8 59.03 84.24 56.59
N PRO A 9 57.81 84.39 57.16
CA PRO A 9 57.45 83.67 58.37
C PRO A 9 57.23 82.19 58.04
N ILE A 10 58.04 81.33 58.66
CA ILE A 10 58.12 79.86 58.51
C ILE A 10 56.81 79.13 58.91
N PHE A 11 55.75 79.84 59.29
CA PHE A 11 54.45 79.25 59.66
C PHE A 11 53.51 78.90 58.49
N PHE A 12 53.81 79.29 57.25
CA PHE A 12 52.95 78.99 56.09
C PHE A 12 53.32 77.70 55.34
N ILE A 13 54.46 77.09 55.62
CA ILE A 13 54.96 75.90 54.89
C ILE A 13 54.38 74.59 55.45
N ALA A 14 53.89 74.59 56.70
CA ALA A 14 53.30 73.40 57.31
C ALA A 14 51.85 73.10 56.87
N PHE A 15 51.12 74.07 56.28
CA PHE A 15 49.76 73.84 55.77
C PHE A 15 49.73 73.43 54.29
N PHE A 16 50.77 73.75 53.53
CA PHE A 16 50.85 73.40 52.11
C PHE A 16 51.34 71.96 51.85
N LEU A 17 52.04 71.36 52.81
CA LEU A 17 52.45 69.94 52.74
C LEU A 17 51.35 68.94 53.12
N LEU A 18 50.19 69.40 53.61
CA LEU A 18 49.00 68.55 53.77
C LEU A 18 48.00 68.66 52.59
N PHE A 19 48.19 69.60 51.66
CA PHE A 19 47.26 69.78 50.54
C PHE A 19 47.78 69.29 49.18
N THR A 20 49.10 69.11 49.02
CA THR A 20 49.68 68.57 47.78
C THR A 20 49.76 67.04 47.74
N ALA A 21 49.62 66.35 48.88
CA ALA A 21 49.44 64.89 48.90
C ALA A 21 48.01 64.45 48.52
N GLY A 22 47.03 65.36 48.58
CA GLY A 22 45.62 65.08 48.25
C GLY A 22 45.23 65.29 46.78
N ALA A 23 46.06 65.99 45.99
CA ALA A 23 45.73 66.31 44.59
C ALA A 23 46.24 65.25 43.59
N SER A 24 47.41 64.63 43.81
CA SER A 24 47.94 63.59 42.91
C SER A 24 47.22 62.24 43.03
N ALA A 25 46.54 61.99 44.17
CA ALA A 25 45.74 60.79 44.38
C ALA A 25 44.30 60.91 43.81
N ARG A 26 43.82 62.12 43.50
CA ARG A 26 42.45 62.32 43.00
C ARG A 26 42.32 62.21 41.48
N GLU A 27 43.38 62.49 40.73
CA GLU A 27 43.37 62.41 39.26
C GLU A 27 43.66 60.99 38.72
N SER A 28 44.44 60.19 39.46
CA SER A 28 44.72 58.79 39.16
C SER A 28 43.56 57.85 39.48
N VAL A 29 42.69 58.21 40.43
CA VAL A 29 41.47 57.47 40.76
C VAL A 29 40.36 57.74 39.73
N SER A 30 40.17 58.98 39.26
CA SER A 30 39.14 59.29 38.25
C SER A 30 39.43 58.67 36.86
N ARG A 31 40.70 58.52 36.48
CA ARG A 31 41.08 57.85 35.22
C ARG A 31 40.93 56.33 35.31
N ARG A 32 41.26 55.72 36.47
CA ARG A 32 41.01 54.29 36.76
C ARG A 32 39.52 53.98 36.83
N GLU A 33 38.70 54.82 37.46
CA GLU A 33 37.25 54.62 37.56
C GLU A 33 36.54 54.70 36.20
N ARG A 34 37.02 55.53 35.26
CA ARG A 34 36.47 55.56 33.89
C ARG A 34 36.91 54.39 33.03
N SER A 35 38.14 53.89 33.19
CA SER A 35 38.60 52.68 32.49
C SER A 35 37.98 51.40 33.08
N VAL A 36 37.74 51.34 34.39
CA VAL A 36 37.03 50.23 35.05
C VAL A 36 35.55 50.26 34.70
N LYS A 37 34.87 51.42 34.73
CA LYS A 37 33.47 51.53 34.26
C LYS A 37 33.29 51.21 32.77
N LYS A 38 34.27 51.48 31.92
CA LYS A 38 34.21 51.14 30.48
C LYS A 38 34.47 49.65 30.24
N ALA A 39 35.35 49.03 31.02
CA ALA A 39 35.62 47.58 30.98
C ALA A 39 34.47 46.75 31.59
N ASP A 40 33.90 47.19 32.71
CA ASP A 40 32.74 46.55 33.33
C ASP A 40 31.50 46.65 32.43
N LYS A 41 31.30 47.79 31.74
CA LYS A 41 30.16 47.94 30.82
C LYS A 41 30.29 47.06 29.56
N SER A 42 31.50 46.90 29.00
CA SER A 42 31.73 45.98 27.88
C SER A 42 31.68 44.50 28.27
N ALA A 43 32.09 44.14 29.50
CA ALA A 43 31.98 42.78 30.01
C ALA A 43 30.52 42.41 30.38
N GLN A 44 29.74 43.40 30.81
CA GLN A 44 28.33 43.23 31.14
C GLN A 44 27.42 43.20 29.90
N GLU A 45 27.77 43.92 28.82
CA GLU A 45 27.11 43.85 27.51
C GLU A 45 27.41 42.52 26.79
N GLY A 46 28.67 42.06 26.76
CA GLY A 46 29.04 40.77 26.13
C GLY A 46 28.39 39.55 26.78
N ASN A 47 28.29 39.53 28.12
CA ASN A 47 27.60 38.45 28.85
C ASN A 47 26.07 38.50 28.65
N SER A 48 25.50 39.68 28.39
CA SER A 48 24.08 39.82 28.10
C SER A 48 23.72 39.28 26.71
N ASP A 49 24.59 39.51 25.71
CA ASP A 49 24.40 39.01 24.36
C ASP A 49 24.53 37.48 24.30
N GLU A 50 25.53 36.88 24.96
CA GLU A 50 25.67 35.42 25.09
C GLU A 50 24.46 34.78 25.79
N LEU A 51 23.93 35.40 26.85
CA LEU A 51 22.72 34.92 27.53
C LEU A 51 21.46 35.03 26.65
N THR A 52 21.38 36.04 25.77
CA THR A 52 20.26 36.14 24.81
C THR A 52 20.36 35.09 23.71
N GLU A 53 21.57 34.80 23.23
CA GLU A 53 21.82 33.76 22.23
C GLU A 53 21.53 32.37 22.79
N LEU A 54 21.94 32.08 24.03
CA LEU A 54 21.60 30.83 24.72
C LEU A 54 20.09 30.65 24.91
N LYS A 55 19.38 31.72 25.31
CA LYS A 55 17.91 31.70 25.44
C LYS A 55 17.23 31.41 24.10
N LYS A 56 17.76 31.97 23.01
CA LYS A 56 17.27 31.71 21.65
C LYS A 56 17.50 30.26 21.25
N GLN A 57 18.70 29.71 21.48
CA GLN A 57 19.01 28.30 21.23
C GLN A 57 18.10 27.34 22.02
N ILE A 58 17.86 27.62 23.31
CA ILE A 58 16.93 26.83 24.14
C ILE A 58 15.51 26.90 23.60
N SER A 59 15.06 28.07 23.13
CA SER A 59 13.74 28.22 22.51
C SER A 59 13.62 27.40 21.22
N ASP A 60 14.64 27.46 20.36
CA ASP A 60 14.65 26.74 19.09
C ASP A 60 14.76 25.23 19.29
N MET A 61 15.59 24.77 20.24
CA MET A 61 15.63 23.36 20.64
C MET A 61 14.27 22.88 21.16
N ARG A 62 13.58 23.66 22.00
CA ARG A 62 12.23 23.30 22.48
C ARG A 62 11.23 23.15 21.32
N LYS A 63 11.29 24.04 20.33
CA LYS A 63 10.45 23.93 19.12
C LYS A 63 10.78 22.69 18.30
N GLN A 64 12.06 22.35 18.17
CA GLN A 64 12.48 21.13 17.47
C GLN A 64 12.00 19.87 18.19
N ILE A 65 12.10 19.83 19.53
CA ILE A 65 11.61 18.72 20.35
C ILE A 65 10.10 18.57 20.18
N ASP A 66 9.32 19.66 20.25
CA ASP A 66 7.86 19.61 20.09
C ASP A 66 7.47 19.13 18.67
N LYS A 67 8.18 19.60 17.64
CA LYS A 67 7.99 19.15 16.26
C LYS A 67 8.32 17.67 16.09
N MET A 68 9.41 17.20 16.71
CA MET A 68 9.83 15.81 16.67
C MET A 68 8.84 14.90 17.42
N GLN A 69 8.37 15.32 18.60
CA GLN A 69 7.35 14.60 19.37
C GLN A 69 6.05 14.45 18.58
N LYS A 70 5.56 15.52 17.95
CA LYS A 70 4.35 15.48 17.10
C LYS A 70 4.48 14.50 15.94
N ARG A 71 5.65 14.45 15.29
CA ARG A 71 5.94 13.48 14.21
C ARG A 71 5.93 12.04 14.75
N HIS A 72 6.61 11.79 15.86
CA HIS A 72 6.63 10.46 16.45
C HIS A 72 5.24 10.01 16.92
N GLU A 73 4.41 10.91 17.46
CA GLU A 73 3.02 10.57 17.81
C GLU A 73 2.19 10.19 16.58
N THR A 74 2.38 10.87 15.45
CA THR A 74 1.70 10.50 14.20
C THR A 74 2.19 9.15 13.69
N ASP A 75 3.49 8.92 13.70
CA ASP A 75 4.10 7.67 13.21
C ASP A 75 3.67 6.49 14.07
N ILE A 76 3.71 6.64 15.41
CA ILE A 76 3.24 5.62 16.35
C ILE A 76 1.75 5.30 16.11
N ARG A 77 0.93 6.30 15.80
CA ARG A 77 -0.50 6.09 15.53
C ARG A 77 -0.70 5.32 14.22
N VAL A 78 0.05 5.64 13.18
CA VAL A 78 0.00 4.93 11.90
C VAL A 78 0.47 3.48 12.07
N LEU A 79 1.64 3.28 12.69
CA LEU A 79 2.21 1.96 12.92
C LEU A 79 1.30 1.09 13.81
N LYS A 80 0.68 1.65 14.85
CA LYS A 80 -0.30 0.91 15.67
C LYS A 80 -1.52 0.47 14.85
N LYS A 81 -2.01 1.31 13.92
CA LYS A 81 -3.11 0.93 13.03
C LYS A 81 -2.71 -0.20 12.09
N GLU A 82 -1.51 -0.13 11.53
CA GLU A 82 -0.98 -1.13 10.61
C GLU A 82 -0.74 -2.48 11.31
N ILE A 83 -0.13 -2.48 12.50
CA ILE A 83 0.01 -3.67 13.33
C ILE A 83 -1.35 -4.27 13.64
N LYS A 84 -2.37 -3.47 14.00
CA LYS A 84 -3.73 -3.98 14.26
C LYS A 84 -4.37 -4.60 13.02
N LYS A 85 -4.10 -4.07 11.82
CA LYS A 85 -4.58 -4.62 10.56
C LYS A 85 -3.90 -5.95 10.24
N LEU A 86 -2.58 -6.01 10.39
CA LEU A 86 -1.78 -7.22 10.14
C LEU A 86 -2.07 -8.33 11.15
N THR A 87 -2.25 -8.02 12.44
CA THR A 87 -2.63 -9.02 13.44
C THR A 87 -4.03 -9.57 13.21
N LYS A 88 -4.98 -8.74 12.78
CA LYS A 88 -6.33 -9.20 12.41
C LYS A 88 -6.29 -10.08 11.16
N ALA A 89 -5.50 -9.73 10.15
CA ALA A 89 -5.30 -10.54 8.96
C ALA A 89 -4.62 -11.88 9.30
N GLY A 90 -3.56 -11.86 10.11
CA GLY A 90 -2.86 -13.07 10.55
C GLY A 90 -3.73 -13.98 11.43
N TYR A 91 -4.65 -13.43 12.23
CA TYR A 91 -5.61 -14.24 12.99
C TYR A 91 -6.67 -14.88 12.08
N ALA A 92 -7.12 -14.19 11.03
CA ALA A 92 -8.04 -14.76 10.04
C ALA A 92 -7.39 -15.92 9.27
N VAL A 93 -6.15 -15.75 8.82
CA VAL A 93 -5.40 -16.80 8.12
C VAL A 93 -5.16 -18.02 9.03
N LYS A 94 -4.74 -17.81 10.28
CA LYS A 94 -4.55 -18.92 11.24
C LYS A 94 -5.85 -19.67 11.55
N LYS A 95 -6.98 -18.97 11.53
CA LYS A 95 -8.30 -19.59 11.73
C LYS A 95 -8.68 -20.44 10.51
N GLU A 96 -8.49 -19.92 9.30
CA GLU A 96 -8.72 -20.66 8.06
C GLU A 96 -7.81 -21.89 7.94
N GLU A 97 -6.54 -21.79 8.30
CA GLU A 97 -5.60 -22.93 8.35
C GLU A 97 -6.05 -24.00 9.36
N ALA A 98 -6.52 -23.59 10.55
CA ALA A 98 -7.05 -24.52 11.55
C ALA A 98 -8.34 -25.22 11.08
N ASP A 99 -9.22 -24.49 10.37
CA ASP A 99 -10.46 -25.03 9.82
C ASP A 99 -10.14 -26.05 8.70
N ILE A 100 -9.19 -25.75 7.80
CA ILE A 100 -8.75 -26.67 6.73
C ILE A 100 -8.14 -27.96 7.32
N GLU A 101 -7.28 -27.84 8.33
CA GLU A 101 -6.69 -29.01 9.01
C GLU A 101 -7.76 -29.87 9.68
N SER A 102 -8.80 -29.26 10.26
CA SER A 102 -9.92 -29.99 10.84
C SER A 102 -10.71 -30.79 9.80
N LEU A 103 -10.95 -30.21 8.62
CA LEU A 103 -11.63 -30.87 7.50
C LEU A 103 -10.80 -32.02 6.94
N ARG A 104 -9.49 -31.87 6.86
CA ARG A 104 -8.59 -32.92 6.39
C ARG A 104 -8.60 -34.15 7.30
N ARG A 105 -8.56 -33.94 8.62
CA ARG A 105 -8.67 -35.04 9.60
C ARG A 105 -10.02 -35.72 9.57
N LEU A 106 -11.10 -34.97 9.37
CA LEU A 106 -12.43 -35.54 9.22
C LEU A 106 -12.49 -36.44 7.96
N ALA A 107 -11.96 -35.97 6.83
CA ALA A 107 -11.89 -36.75 5.60
C ALA A 107 -11.05 -38.03 5.77
N GLU A 108 -9.86 -37.94 6.39
CA GLU A 108 -9.00 -39.09 6.68
C GLU A 108 -9.67 -40.08 7.64
N SER A 109 -10.44 -39.59 8.64
CA SER A 109 -11.18 -40.46 9.56
C SER A 109 -12.37 -41.14 8.91
N GLU A 110 -12.97 -40.53 7.89
CA GLU A 110 -14.09 -41.10 7.14
C GLU A 110 -13.59 -42.14 6.14
N SER A 111 -12.49 -41.87 5.43
CA SER A 111 -11.86 -42.86 4.54
C SER A 111 -11.35 -44.08 5.32
N ALA A 112 -10.77 -43.89 6.50
CA ALA A 112 -10.32 -45.00 7.35
C ALA A 112 -11.48 -45.85 7.92
N LYS A 113 -12.70 -45.31 8.01
CA LYS A 113 -13.90 -46.07 8.37
C LYS A 113 -14.47 -46.85 7.19
N GLU A 114 -14.29 -46.36 5.96
CA GLU A 114 -14.64 -47.11 4.75
C GLU A 114 -13.73 -48.32 4.55
N GLU A 115 -12.44 -48.23 4.91
CA GLU A 115 -11.50 -49.37 4.83
C GLU A 115 -11.75 -50.49 5.86
N ASN A 116 -12.52 -50.23 6.93
CA ASN A 116 -12.83 -51.22 7.98
C ASN A 116 -14.24 -51.81 7.89
N LYS A 117 -15.00 -51.51 6.83
CA LYS A 117 -16.15 -52.33 6.48
C LYS A 117 -15.64 -53.61 5.86
N GLU A 118 -15.92 -54.71 6.55
CA GLU A 118 -15.70 -56.10 6.13
C GLU A 118 -15.80 -56.27 4.62
N GLU A 119 -14.89 -57.09 4.07
CA GLU A 119 -14.89 -57.62 2.71
C GLU A 119 -16.27 -58.23 2.39
N GLY A 120 -17.22 -57.35 2.05
CA GLY A 120 -18.44 -57.73 1.39
C GLY A 120 -18.03 -58.30 0.06
N GLU A 121 -18.56 -59.49 -0.24
CA GLU A 121 -18.48 -60.18 -1.53
C GLU A 121 -18.30 -59.19 -2.67
N GLU A 122 -17.42 -59.50 -3.63
CA GLU A 122 -17.22 -58.77 -4.89
C GLU A 122 -18.59 -58.56 -5.58
N THR A 123 -19.29 -57.54 -5.14
CA THR A 123 -20.42 -56.98 -5.81
C THR A 123 -19.75 -56.24 -6.94
N ILE A 124 -19.66 -56.90 -8.09
CA ILE A 124 -19.42 -56.24 -9.36
C ILE A 124 -20.45 -55.12 -9.38
N PHE A 125 -20.00 -53.89 -9.10
CA PHE A 125 -20.84 -52.72 -9.15
C PHE A 125 -21.17 -52.50 -10.63
N THR A 126 -22.18 -53.21 -11.11
CA THR A 126 -22.93 -52.96 -12.34
C THR A 126 -23.83 -51.73 -12.18
N HIS A 127 -23.47 -50.82 -11.27
CA HIS A 127 -24.13 -49.54 -11.16
C HIS A 127 -23.55 -48.64 -12.24
N GLY A 128 -24.15 -48.71 -13.43
CA GLY A 128 -23.99 -47.76 -14.54
C GLY A 128 -24.41 -46.33 -14.20
N GLY A 129 -24.21 -45.87 -12.96
CA GLY A 129 -24.48 -44.51 -12.48
C GLY A 129 -23.23 -43.62 -12.45
N LEU A 130 -22.04 -44.19 -12.18
CA LEU A 130 -20.77 -43.46 -12.21
C LEU A 130 -20.13 -43.42 -13.60
N ALA A 131 -20.60 -44.27 -14.52
CA ALA A 131 -20.16 -44.34 -15.92
C ALA A 131 -21.08 -43.58 -16.90
N LEU A 132 -22.10 -42.87 -16.41
CA LEU A 132 -22.90 -41.95 -17.22
C LEU A 132 -22.18 -40.60 -17.36
N GLN A 133 -20.89 -40.64 -17.71
CA GLN A 133 -20.14 -39.44 -18.11
C GLN A 133 -20.86 -38.74 -19.29
N GLU A 134 -21.65 -39.50 -20.06
CA GLU A 134 -22.55 -39.01 -21.10
C GLU A 134 -23.67 -38.08 -20.57
N LEU A 135 -24.20 -38.30 -19.36
CA LEU A 135 -25.22 -37.43 -18.76
C LEU A 135 -24.62 -36.20 -18.05
N ASN A 136 -23.31 -36.13 -17.89
CA ASN A 136 -22.68 -34.93 -17.35
C ASN A 136 -22.72 -33.83 -18.42
N PRO A 137 -23.25 -32.64 -18.10
CA PRO A 137 -23.23 -31.54 -19.05
C PRO A 137 -21.78 -31.18 -19.42
N GLU A 138 -21.45 -31.24 -20.69
CA GLU A 138 -20.21 -30.75 -21.25
C GLU A 138 -20.31 -29.24 -21.48
N ILE A 139 -19.48 -28.49 -20.77
CA ILE A 139 -19.33 -27.04 -20.95
C ILE A 139 -17.99 -26.80 -21.60
N SER A 140 -18.00 -26.28 -22.82
CA SER A 140 -16.79 -25.87 -23.52
C SER A 140 -16.81 -24.37 -23.80
N VAL A 141 -15.64 -23.74 -23.66
CA VAL A 141 -15.44 -22.32 -23.90
C VAL A 141 -14.40 -22.19 -24.99
N THR A 142 -14.78 -21.56 -26.11
CA THR A 142 -13.92 -21.34 -27.28
C THR A 142 -13.70 -19.86 -27.46
N GLY A 143 -12.45 -19.42 -27.58
CA GLY A 143 -12.11 -18.02 -27.83
C GLY A 143 -11.25 -17.88 -29.08
N ASP A 144 -11.43 -16.79 -29.82
CA ASP A 144 -10.62 -16.45 -30.99
C ASP A 144 -10.00 -15.05 -30.80
N ILE A 145 -8.67 -15.04 -30.72
CA ILE A 145 -7.85 -13.86 -30.41
C ILE A 145 -6.89 -13.64 -31.55
N VAL A 146 -6.86 -12.42 -32.09
CA VAL A 146 -5.91 -12.00 -33.12
C VAL A 146 -5.07 -10.86 -32.60
N ASN A 147 -3.76 -11.04 -32.65
CA ASN A 147 -2.79 -10.02 -32.28
C ASN A 147 -2.11 -9.54 -33.55
N THR A 148 -2.08 -8.23 -33.75
CA THR A 148 -1.33 -7.60 -34.84
C THR A 148 -0.20 -6.78 -34.23
N CYS A 149 1.03 -7.10 -34.60
CA CYS A 149 2.20 -6.31 -34.26
C CYS A 149 2.71 -5.66 -35.55
N ALA A 150 2.78 -4.33 -35.57
CA ALA A 150 3.41 -3.56 -36.62
C ALA A 150 4.51 -2.71 -35.99
N ALA A 151 5.76 -2.94 -36.40
CA ALA A 151 6.88 -2.09 -36.05
C ALA A 151 7.04 -1.06 -37.17
N ASP A 152 6.85 0.22 -36.83
CA ASP A 152 7.15 1.36 -37.70
C ASP A 152 8.36 2.11 -37.12
N GLU A 153 9.07 2.89 -37.94
CA GLU A 153 10.31 3.59 -37.52
C GLU A 153 10.10 4.51 -36.31
N ASP A 154 8.88 5.05 -36.15
CA ASP A 154 8.53 5.98 -35.07
C ASP A 154 7.70 5.37 -33.93
N THR A 155 7.09 4.18 -34.11
CA THR A 155 6.28 3.56 -33.05
C THR A 155 6.02 2.08 -33.28
N ASP A 156 6.16 1.29 -32.22
CA ASP A 156 5.64 -0.06 -32.17
C ASP A 156 4.14 -0.02 -31.88
N ARG A 157 3.33 -0.57 -32.79
CA ARG A 157 1.89 -0.72 -32.60
C ARG A 157 1.54 -2.18 -32.33
N PHE A 158 1.04 -2.42 -31.13
CA PHE A 158 0.50 -3.71 -30.70
C PHE A 158 -1.01 -3.62 -30.53
N ASP A 159 -1.76 -4.20 -31.47
CA ASP A 159 -3.22 -4.26 -31.42
C ASP A 159 -3.68 -5.67 -31.01
N PHE A 160 -4.38 -5.74 -29.87
CA PHE A 160 -5.02 -6.95 -29.36
C PHE A 160 -6.50 -6.93 -29.74
N ASN A 161 -6.94 -7.87 -30.60
CA ASN A 161 -8.32 -7.94 -31.06
C ASN A 161 -8.97 -9.27 -30.66
N PHE A 162 -9.95 -9.18 -29.75
CA PHE A 162 -10.77 -10.30 -29.33
C PHE A 162 -12.00 -10.43 -30.23
N ARG A 163 -12.00 -11.41 -31.15
CA ARG A 163 -13.05 -11.51 -32.19
C ARG A 163 -14.31 -12.19 -31.68
N ASN A 164 -14.17 -13.30 -30.96
CA ASN A 164 -15.31 -14.12 -30.53
C ASN A 164 -14.98 -14.93 -29.28
N LEU A 165 -15.99 -15.11 -28.42
CA LEU A 165 -16.02 -16.06 -27.32
C LEU A 165 -17.30 -16.89 -27.43
N GLY A 166 -17.18 -18.14 -27.83
CA GLY A 166 -18.29 -19.11 -27.82
C GLY A 166 -18.34 -19.85 -26.49
N ILE A 167 -19.48 -19.81 -25.82
CA ILE A 167 -19.80 -20.75 -24.74
C ILE A 167 -20.71 -21.82 -25.34
N HIS A 168 -20.28 -23.06 -25.26
CA HIS A 168 -20.99 -24.23 -25.76
C HIS A 168 -21.38 -25.11 -24.58
N ILE A 169 -22.67 -25.39 -24.46
CA ILE A 169 -23.22 -26.26 -23.42
C ILE A 169 -23.91 -27.40 -24.15
N GLU A 170 -23.52 -28.61 -23.83
CA GLU A 170 -24.09 -29.83 -24.36
C GLU A 170 -24.41 -30.78 -23.20
N SER A 171 -25.58 -31.38 -23.19
CA SER A 171 -25.95 -32.34 -22.14
C SER A 171 -26.93 -33.36 -22.68
N TYR A 172 -26.67 -34.63 -22.39
CA TYR A 172 -27.69 -35.66 -22.50
C TYR A 172 -28.54 -35.59 -21.23
N MET A 173 -29.85 -35.36 -21.41
CA MET A 173 -30.81 -35.30 -20.29
C MET A 173 -31.35 -36.68 -19.95
N ASP A 174 -31.43 -37.55 -20.95
CA ASP A 174 -31.77 -38.95 -20.87
C ASP A 174 -31.13 -39.68 -22.08
N PRO A 175 -31.11 -41.03 -22.12
CA PRO A 175 -30.49 -41.78 -23.23
C PRO A 175 -31.01 -41.43 -24.64
N TYR A 176 -32.18 -40.81 -24.73
CA TYR A 176 -32.85 -40.44 -25.97
C TYR A 176 -32.99 -38.93 -26.16
N THR A 177 -32.54 -38.08 -25.22
CA THR A 177 -32.72 -36.62 -25.31
C THR A 177 -31.39 -35.90 -25.10
N ARG A 178 -30.99 -35.10 -26.10
CA ARG A 178 -29.79 -34.26 -26.08
C ARG A 178 -30.16 -32.78 -26.18
N PHE A 179 -29.65 -31.99 -25.24
CA PHE A 179 -29.69 -30.54 -25.28
C PHE A 179 -28.36 -29.97 -25.77
N LYS A 180 -28.41 -28.97 -26.65
CA LYS A 180 -27.23 -28.22 -27.09
C LYS A 180 -27.53 -26.74 -27.23
N ALA A 181 -26.66 -25.92 -26.67
CA ALA A 181 -26.70 -24.48 -26.83
C ALA A 181 -25.30 -23.93 -27.12
N ALA A 182 -25.22 -22.97 -28.04
CA ALA A 182 -24.02 -22.17 -28.27
C ALA A 182 -24.35 -20.68 -28.22
N ILE A 183 -23.65 -19.99 -27.33
CA ILE A 183 -23.81 -18.57 -27.05
C ILE A 183 -22.52 -17.88 -27.51
N PRO A 184 -22.50 -17.31 -28.71
CA PRO A 184 -21.40 -16.46 -29.16
C PRO A 184 -21.50 -15.08 -28.48
N VAL A 185 -20.41 -14.69 -27.84
CA VAL A 185 -20.17 -13.37 -27.26
C VAL A 185 -19.20 -12.65 -28.19
N THR A 186 -19.68 -11.59 -28.83
CA THR A 186 -18.87 -10.71 -29.68
C THR A 186 -18.77 -9.33 -29.06
N THR A 187 -17.75 -8.55 -29.43
CA THR A 187 -17.50 -7.19 -28.91
C THR A 187 -18.68 -6.24 -29.08
N SER A 188 -19.53 -6.46 -30.08
CA SER A 188 -20.68 -5.60 -30.38
C SER A 188 -22.00 -6.08 -29.77
N SER A 189 -22.17 -7.39 -29.53
CA SER A 189 -23.42 -7.93 -28.98
C SER A 189 -23.30 -9.38 -28.53
N THR A 190 -24.08 -9.76 -27.51
CA THR A 190 -24.34 -11.15 -27.16
C THR A 190 -25.71 -11.55 -27.72
N LYS A 191 -25.74 -12.48 -28.67
CA LYS A 191 -26.97 -13.05 -29.22
C LYS A 191 -26.91 -14.56 -29.08
N ILE A 192 -28.03 -15.19 -28.74
CA ILE A 192 -28.14 -16.65 -28.75
C ILE A 192 -27.90 -17.12 -30.20
N GLY A 193 -26.83 -17.88 -30.41
CA GLY A 193 -26.44 -18.39 -31.72
C GLY A 193 -27.32 -19.55 -32.11
N GLU A 194 -27.24 -20.61 -31.31
CA GLU A 194 -28.02 -21.84 -31.46
C GLU A 194 -28.42 -22.35 -30.07
N ALA A 195 -29.62 -22.90 -29.97
CA ALA A 195 -30.11 -23.55 -28.77
C ALA A 195 -31.23 -24.49 -29.20
N TYR A 196 -31.02 -25.80 -29.07
CA TYR A 196 -31.97 -26.80 -29.49
C TYR A 196 -31.91 -28.05 -28.61
N LEU A 197 -33.03 -28.77 -28.61
CA LEU A 197 -33.20 -30.04 -27.95
C LEU A 197 -33.58 -31.07 -29.00
N THR A 198 -32.89 -32.20 -29.00
CA THR A 198 -33.13 -33.32 -29.90
C THR A 198 -33.60 -34.52 -29.09
N ARG A 199 -34.76 -35.06 -29.44
CA ARG A 199 -35.23 -36.36 -28.97
C ARG A 199 -35.05 -37.38 -30.09
N TYR A 200 -34.27 -38.42 -29.81
CA TYR A 200 -34.01 -39.54 -30.71
C TYR A 200 -35.10 -40.60 -30.57
N GLY A 201 -35.42 -41.27 -31.68
CA GLY A 201 -36.32 -42.43 -31.67
C GLY A 201 -37.75 -42.11 -31.22
N VAL A 202 -38.32 -40.99 -31.69
CA VAL A 202 -39.75 -40.69 -31.44
C VAL A 202 -40.65 -41.71 -32.17
N LEU A 203 -40.20 -42.14 -33.35
CA LEU A 203 -40.69 -43.29 -34.12
C LEU A 203 -39.45 -43.99 -34.72
N ASP A 204 -39.64 -45.16 -35.33
CA ASP A 204 -38.57 -45.83 -36.07
C ASP A 204 -37.97 -44.86 -37.11
N ASP A 205 -36.66 -44.61 -36.98
CA ASP A 205 -35.88 -43.67 -37.80
C ASP A 205 -36.33 -42.19 -37.79
N VAL A 206 -37.15 -41.76 -36.82
CA VAL A 206 -37.57 -40.36 -36.68
C VAL A 206 -36.97 -39.70 -35.44
N ASN A 207 -36.18 -38.65 -35.66
CA ASN A 207 -35.65 -37.78 -34.62
C ASN A 207 -36.38 -36.43 -34.64
N LEU A 208 -36.72 -35.91 -33.46
CA LEU A 208 -37.38 -34.62 -33.30
C LEU A 208 -36.39 -33.61 -32.72
N THR A 209 -36.02 -32.58 -33.50
CA THR A 209 -35.22 -31.46 -33.02
C THR A 209 -36.06 -30.19 -32.94
N LEU A 210 -36.09 -29.57 -31.76
CA LEU A 210 -36.81 -28.33 -31.49
C LEU A 210 -35.85 -27.25 -31.03
N GLY A 211 -35.94 -26.06 -31.62
CA GLY A 211 -35.19 -24.88 -31.18
C GLY A 211 -34.64 -24.05 -32.32
N LYS A 212 -33.66 -23.22 -31.99
CA LYS A 212 -32.98 -22.33 -32.92
C LYS A 212 -31.68 -22.98 -33.39
N PHE A 213 -31.59 -23.25 -34.68
CA PHE A 213 -30.40 -23.79 -35.33
C PHE A 213 -29.94 -22.88 -36.45
N ARG A 214 -28.65 -22.94 -36.77
CA ARG A 214 -28.11 -22.30 -37.97
C ARG A 214 -28.37 -23.24 -39.13
N LEU A 215 -29.26 -22.83 -40.04
CA LEU A 215 -29.51 -23.58 -41.26
C LEU A 215 -28.34 -23.36 -42.22
N TRP A 216 -27.60 -24.42 -42.54
CA TRP A 216 -26.61 -24.38 -43.61
C TRP A 216 -27.33 -24.55 -44.94
N VAL A 217 -27.74 -23.45 -45.57
CA VAL A 217 -28.18 -23.49 -46.96
C VAL A 217 -26.97 -23.77 -47.83
N ILE A 218 -26.83 -25.01 -48.30
CA ILE A 218 -25.88 -25.35 -49.36
C ILE A 218 -26.41 -24.72 -50.65
N ARG A 219 -25.94 -23.52 -50.94
CA ARG A 219 -26.16 -22.89 -52.24
C ARG A 219 -25.24 -23.60 -53.24
N ARG A 220 -25.73 -24.64 -53.92
CA ARG A 220 -25.03 -25.18 -55.10
C ARG A 220 -24.94 -24.03 -56.10
N ARG A 221 -23.74 -23.46 -56.25
CA ARG A 221 -23.41 -22.61 -57.40
C ARG A 221 -23.41 -23.54 -58.60
N ASN A 222 -24.46 -23.47 -59.42
CA ASN A 222 -24.45 -24.08 -60.75
C ASN A 222 -23.30 -23.42 -61.52
N LEU A 223 -22.23 -24.18 -61.74
CA LEU A 223 -21.25 -23.90 -62.78
C LEU A 223 -21.88 -24.38 -64.09
N PHE A 224 -22.44 -23.44 -64.85
CA PHE A 224 -22.65 -23.53 -66.29
C PHE A 224 -22.26 -22.18 -66.89
#